data_AF-A0A9D8UJA6-F1
#
_entry.id   AF-A0A9D8UJA6-F1
#
_cell.length_a   1.000
_cell.length_b   1.000
_cell.length_c   1.000
_cell.angle_alpha   90.00
_cell.angle_beta   90.00
_cell.angle_gamma   90.00
#
_symmetry.space_group_name_H-M   'P 1'
#
loop_
_entity.id
_entity.type
_entity.pdbx_description
1 polymer ?
#
loop_
_entity_poly.entity_id
_entity_poly.type
_entity_poly.pdbx_seq_one_letter_code
_entity_poly.pdbx_strand_id
1 'polypeptide(L)'
;MTSKEYFKKLRLIYFVFLTSIIPILGIATFYNDLLMLELDGSTALILSIVLVLIGSSTVVIGFLIFKVITSKITKESSIGQKLAAYQHAFLIRSALIEGIALLSAATYAITSFEIALIISALLFAVLFVLKPSPKKLKKVFDFSPTEIARIDSGTDQIVTKKDLSGKLTA
;
A
#
# COMPACT_ATOMS: atom_id res chain seq x y z
N MET A 1 4.54 15.71 16.28
CA MET A 1 4.72 15.42 14.83
C MET A 1 3.75 16.28 14.05
N THR A 2 4.18 16.92 12.97
CA THR A 2 3.30 17.76 12.10
C THR A 2 2.73 16.96 10.94
N SER A 3 1.67 17.44 10.27
CA SER A 3 1.15 16.81 9.04
C SER A 3 2.21 16.68 7.94
N LYS A 4 3.11 17.65 7.82
CA LYS A 4 4.22 17.63 6.84
C LYS A 4 5.19 16.47 7.11
N GLU A 5 5.60 16.30 8.37
CA GLU A 5 6.45 15.19 8.79
C GLU A 5 5.76 13.84 8.60
N TYR A 6 4.46 13.77 8.90
CA TYR A 6 3.65 12.57 8.69
C TYR A 6 3.67 12.13 7.22
N PHE A 7 3.35 13.04 6.29
CA PHE A 7 3.35 12.69 4.86
C PHE A 7 4.75 12.41 4.32
N LYS A 8 5.80 13.01 4.88
CA LYS A 8 7.19 12.67 4.55
C LYS A 8 7.49 11.21 4.94
N LYS A 9 7.13 10.79 6.15
CA LYS A 9 7.30 9.40 6.62
C LYS A 9 6.46 8.42 5.81
N LEU A 10 5.18 8.73 5.57
CA LEU A 10 4.29 7.86 4.80
C LEU A 10 4.78 7.68 3.35
N ARG A 11 5.34 8.74 2.75
CA ARG A 11 5.94 8.68 1.42
C ARG A 11 7.22 7.86 1.40
N LEU A 12 8.05 7.94 2.43
CA LEU A 12 9.23 7.09 2.57
C LEU A 12 8.82 5.61 2.57
N ILE A 13 7.83 5.24 3.40
CA ILE A 13 7.33 3.86 3.47
C ILE A 13 6.74 3.42 2.12
N TYR A 14 5.96 4.29 1.46
CA TYR A 14 5.46 4.03 0.10
C TYR A 14 6.59 3.73 -0.90
N PHE A 15 7.70 4.47 -0.85
CA PHE A 15 8.83 4.18 -1.73
C PHE A 15 9.48 2.84 -1.42
N VAL A 16 9.56 2.42 -0.15
CA VAL A 16 10.04 1.07 0.20
C VAL A 16 9.19 0.01 -0.51
N PHE A 17 7.86 0.07 -0.37
CA PHE A 17 6.92 -0.83 -1.05
C PHE A 17 7.03 -0.82 -2.59
N LEU A 18 7.26 0.35 -3.17
CA LEU A 18 7.36 0.47 -4.63
C LEU A 18 8.71 -0.08 -5.14
N THR A 19 9.80 0.26 -4.44
CA THR A 19 11.16 -0.08 -4.88
C THR A 19 11.53 -1.52 -4.66
N SER A 20 10.90 -2.24 -3.71
CA SER A 20 11.17 -3.65 -3.42
C SER A 20 10.90 -4.58 -4.61
N ILE A 21 9.93 -4.24 -5.47
CA ILE A 21 9.53 -5.05 -6.63
C ILE A 21 10.55 -4.95 -7.77
N ILE A 22 11.21 -3.78 -7.92
CA ILE A 22 12.09 -3.49 -9.05
C ILE A 22 13.31 -4.44 -9.10
N PRO A 23 14.06 -4.68 -8.01
CA PRO A 23 15.16 -5.64 -8.02
C PRO A 23 14.74 -7.04 -8.42
N ILE A 24 13.59 -7.53 -7.93
CA ILE A 24 13.13 -8.88 -8.26
C ILE A 24 12.77 -8.98 -9.74
N LEU A 25 12.06 -8.00 -10.29
CA LEU A 25 11.77 -7.96 -11.73
C LEU A 25 13.04 -7.86 -12.58
N GLY A 26 14.02 -7.07 -12.14
CA GLY A 26 15.30 -6.94 -12.84
C GLY A 26 16.10 -8.25 -12.82
N ILE A 27 16.17 -8.92 -11.66
CA ILE A 27 16.82 -10.22 -11.53
C ILE A 27 16.10 -11.27 -12.38
N ALA A 28 14.77 -11.32 -12.30
CA ALA A 28 13.95 -12.31 -13.00
C ALA A 28 14.09 -12.22 -14.53
N THR A 29 14.19 -11.00 -15.07
CA THR A 29 14.36 -10.77 -16.50
C THR A 29 15.80 -10.98 -16.97
N PHE A 30 16.81 -10.69 -16.14
CA PHE A 30 18.22 -10.82 -16.50
C PHE A 30 18.77 -12.24 -16.34
N TYR A 31 18.31 -13.00 -15.34
CA TYR A 31 18.81 -14.35 -15.00
C TYR A 31 17.87 -15.48 -15.41
N ASN A 32 16.96 -15.22 -16.35
CA ASN A 32 15.89 -16.15 -16.71
C ASN A 32 16.42 -17.53 -17.17
N ASP A 33 17.63 -17.60 -17.73
CA ASP A 33 18.23 -18.83 -18.27
C ASP A 33 18.82 -19.78 -17.21
N LEU A 34 18.89 -19.38 -15.92
CA LEU A 34 19.60 -20.16 -14.89
C LEU A 34 18.70 -21.10 -14.08
N LEU A 35 17.39 -20.85 -14.02
CA LEU A 35 16.45 -21.54 -13.12
C LEU A 35 15.22 -22.13 -13.81
N MET A 36 15.19 -22.21 -15.14
CA MET A 36 14.01 -22.57 -15.93
C MET A 36 13.40 -23.91 -15.53
N LEU A 37 12.35 -23.87 -14.71
CA LEU A 37 11.43 -24.98 -14.56
C LEU A 37 10.50 -24.99 -15.76
N GLU A 38 10.60 -26.01 -16.60
CA GLU A 38 9.60 -26.26 -17.64
C GLU A 38 8.25 -26.53 -16.99
N LEU A 39 7.26 -25.71 -17.32
CA LEU A 39 5.87 -25.95 -16.97
C LEU A 39 5.21 -26.75 -18.08
N ASP A 40 4.61 -27.88 -17.72
CA ASP A 40 3.67 -28.53 -18.62
C ASP A 40 2.42 -27.65 -18.83
N GLY A 41 1.69 -27.90 -19.92
CA GLY A 41 0.52 -27.08 -20.29
C GLY A 41 -0.59 -27.06 -19.25
N SER A 42 -0.77 -28.13 -18.46
CA SER A 42 -1.79 -28.19 -17.42
C SER A 42 -1.38 -27.37 -16.20
N THR A 43 -0.13 -27.46 -15.78
CA THR A 43 0.44 -26.67 -14.68
C THR A 43 0.46 -25.19 -15.02
N ALA A 44 0.85 -24.82 -16.25
CA ALA A 44 0.80 -23.44 -16.73
C ALA A 44 -0.62 -22.87 -16.71
N LEU A 45 -1.63 -23.65 -17.15
CA LEU A 45 -3.03 -23.23 -17.11
C LEU A 45 -3.53 -22.99 -15.69
N ILE A 46 -3.24 -23.92 -14.77
CA ILE A 46 -3.63 -23.79 -13.35
C ILE A 46 -2.98 -22.54 -12.74
N LEU A 47 -1.68 -22.35 -12.98
CA LEU A 47 -0.93 -21.21 -12.47
C LEU A 47 -1.48 -19.88 -13.01
N SER A 48 -1.87 -19.85 -14.29
CA SER A 48 -2.54 -18.69 -14.90
C SER A 48 -3.80 -18.30 -14.12
N ILE A 49 -4.69 -19.27 -13.91
CA ILE A 49 -5.98 -19.06 -13.24
C ILE A 49 -5.73 -18.57 -11.81
N VAL A 50 -4.83 -19.23 -11.08
CA VAL A 50 -4.50 -18.87 -9.70
C VAL A 50 -3.93 -17.46 -9.61
N LEU A 51 -2.94 -17.10 -10.41
CA LEU A 51 -2.32 -15.77 -10.37
C LEU A 51 -3.29 -14.65 -10.77
N VAL A 52 -4.14 -14.88 -11.78
CA VAL A 52 -5.16 -13.92 -12.18
C VAL A 52 -6.21 -13.73 -11.09
N LEU A 53 -6.69 -14.81 -10.48
CA LEU A 53 -7.68 -14.74 -9.40
C LEU A 53 -7.10 -14.09 -8.15
N ILE A 54 -5.91 -14.49 -7.71
CA ILE A 54 -5.28 -13.91 -6.52
C ILE A 54 -4.88 -12.45 -6.76
N GLY A 55 -4.33 -12.12 -7.93
CA GLY A 55 -3.96 -10.75 -8.30
C GLY A 55 -5.17 -9.82 -8.32
N SER A 56 -6.25 -10.20 -9.00
CA SER A 56 -7.47 -9.40 -9.08
C SER A 56 -8.18 -9.27 -7.73
N SER A 57 -8.35 -10.38 -7.00
CA SER A 57 -8.99 -10.37 -5.68
C SER A 57 -8.21 -9.55 -4.67
N THR A 58 -6.88 -9.58 -4.70
CA THR A 58 -6.02 -8.78 -3.82
C THR A 58 -6.23 -7.29 -3.99
N VAL A 59 -6.37 -6.81 -5.23
CA VAL A 59 -6.69 -5.40 -5.49
C VAL A 59 -8.03 -5.04 -4.85
N VAL A 60 -9.07 -5.84 -5.12
CA VAL A 60 -10.42 -5.62 -4.58
C VAL A 60 -10.42 -5.64 -3.04
N ILE A 61 -9.85 -6.67 -2.43
CA ILE A 61 -9.75 -6.84 -0.98
C ILE A 61 -8.97 -5.67 -0.37
N GLY A 62 -7.87 -5.25 -1.01
CA GLY A 62 -7.09 -4.09 -0.55
C GLY A 62 -7.91 -2.80 -0.51
N PHE A 63 -8.75 -2.54 -1.52
CA PHE A 63 -9.67 -1.40 -1.51
C PHE A 63 -10.77 -1.53 -0.45
N LEU A 64 -11.33 -2.73 -0.28
CA LEU A 64 -12.34 -2.99 0.75
C LEU A 64 -11.80 -2.78 2.16
N ILE A 65 -10.63 -3.34 2.47
CA ILE A 65 -9.95 -3.16 3.77
C ILE A 65 -9.69 -1.68 4.01
N PHE A 66 -9.17 -0.96 3.00
CA PHE A 66 -8.93 0.48 3.12
C PHE A 66 -10.22 1.23 3.48
N LYS A 67 -11.32 0.91 2.80
CA LYS A 67 -12.64 1.51 3.06
C LYS A 67 -13.15 1.16 4.45
N VAL A 68 -13.06 -0.10 4.88
CA VAL A 68 -13.52 -0.58 6.20
C VAL A 68 -12.77 0.09 7.33
N ILE A 69 -11.45 0.26 7.23
CA ILE A 69 -10.66 0.92 8.28
C ILE A 69 -11.00 2.41 8.34
N THR A 70 -11.12 3.07 7.19
CA THR A 70 -11.37 4.52 7.15
C THR A 70 -12.82 4.89 7.47
N SER A 71 -13.80 4.03 7.18
CA SER A 71 -15.21 4.27 7.50
C SER A 71 -15.52 4.22 9.00
N LYS A 72 -14.64 3.65 9.81
CA LYS A 72 -14.78 3.62 11.28
C LYS A 72 -14.46 4.97 11.93
N ILE A 73 -13.91 5.93 11.18
CA ILE A 73 -13.51 7.24 11.71
C ILE A 73 -14.63 8.25 11.47
N THR A 74 -15.07 8.88 12.55
CA THR A 74 -16.13 9.89 12.53
C THR A 74 -15.59 11.29 12.25
N LYS A 75 -16.48 12.22 11.89
CA LYS A 75 -16.12 13.63 11.67
C LYS A 75 -15.50 14.29 12.91
N GLU A 76 -16.01 13.92 14.08
CA GLU A 76 -15.56 14.36 15.42
C GLU A 76 -14.20 13.80 15.83
N SER A 77 -13.69 12.80 15.11
CA SER A 77 -12.38 12.24 15.38
C SER A 77 -11.29 13.29 15.18
N SER A 78 -10.30 13.28 16.07
CA SER A 78 -9.15 14.19 15.98
C SER A 78 -8.37 13.98 14.67
N ILE A 79 -7.67 15.04 14.23
CA ILE A 79 -6.75 14.97 13.07
C ILE A 79 -5.77 13.80 13.23
N GLY A 80 -5.22 13.61 14.43
CA GLY A 80 -4.29 12.51 14.72
C GLY A 80 -4.90 11.12 14.49
N GLN A 81 -6.16 10.91 14.88
CA GLN A 81 -6.87 9.66 14.63
C GLN A 81 -7.15 9.44 13.14
N LYS A 82 -7.59 10.48 12.42
CA LYS A 82 -7.80 10.43 10.96
C LYS A 82 -6.51 10.06 10.22
N LEU A 83 -5.38 10.70 10.58
CA LEU A 83 -4.07 10.40 10.02
C LEU A 83 -3.62 8.96 10.35
N ALA A 84 -3.72 8.55 11.62
CA ALA A 84 -3.34 7.19 12.02
C ALA A 84 -4.14 6.11 11.28
N ALA A 85 -5.46 6.30 11.14
CA ALA A 85 -6.31 5.37 10.40
C ALA A 85 -5.96 5.32 8.91
N TYR A 86 -5.69 6.47 8.29
CA TYR A 86 -5.22 6.52 6.90
C TYR A 86 -3.91 5.77 6.70
N GLN A 87 -2.92 6.01 7.58
CA GLN A 87 -1.63 5.32 7.53
C GLN A 87 -1.84 3.82 7.64
N HIS A 88 -2.57 3.37 8.65
CA HIS A 88 -2.80 1.94 8.88
C HIS A 88 -3.50 1.28 7.69
N ALA A 89 -4.58 1.88 7.19
CA ALA A 89 -5.30 1.41 6.02
C ALA A 89 -4.40 1.36 4.76
N PHE A 90 -3.58 2.41 4.57
CA PHE A 90 -2.67 2.50 3.45
C PHE A 90 -1.59 1.41 3.49
N LEU A 91 -0.99 1.17 4.65
CA LEU A 91 0.06 0.17 4.83
C LEU A 91 -0.46 -1.24 4.56
N ILE A 92 -1.61 -1.61 5.12
CA ILE A 92 -2.20 -2.94 4.91
C ILE A 92 -2.53 -3.15 3.43
N ARG A 93 -3.20 -2.18 2.79
CA ARG A 93 -3.52 -2.27 1.36
C ARG A 93 -2.26 -2.40 0.50
N SER A 94 -1.22 -1.62 0.81
CA SER A 94 0.01 -1.62 0.01
C SER A 94 0.80 -2.92 0.19
N ALA A 95 0.91 -3.42 1.42
CA ALA A 95 1.59 -4.69 1.71
C ALA A 95 0.88 -5.88 1.06
N LEU A 96 -0.45 -5.90 1.04
CA LEU A 96 -1.21 -6.97 0.39
C LEU A 96 -0.92 -7.00 -1.13
N ILE A 97 -0.97 -5.85 -1.79
CA ILE A 97 -0.71 -5.73 -3.23
C ILE A 97 0.76 -6.03 -3.56
N GLU A 98 1.70 -5.51 -2.76
CA GLU A 98 3.13 -5.79 -2.91
C GLU A 98 3.41 -7.28 -2.78
N GLY A 99 2.85 -7.95 -1.76
CA GLY A 99 3.08 -9.38 -1.52
C GLY A 99 2.74 -10.23 -2.75
N ILE A 100 1.62 -9.96 -3.41
CA ILE A 100 1.25 -10.69 -4.64
C ILE A 100 2.07 -10.24 -5.85
N ALA A 101 2.47 -8.97 -5.93
CA ALA A 101 3.37 -8.49 -6.98
C ALA A 101 4.74 -9.18 -6.90
N LEU A 102 5.31 -9.29 -5.68
CA LEU A 102 6.58 -9.98 -5.43
C LEU A 102 6.46 -11.49 -5.68
N LEU A 103 5.37 -12.12 -5.23
CA LEU A 103 5.10 -13.53 -5.51
C LEU A 103 5.03 -13.79 -7.02
N SER A 104 4.35 -12.93 -7.77
CA SER A 104 4.22 -13.08 -9.23
C SER A 104 5.56 -12.85 -9.94
N ALA A 105 6.36 -11.88 -9.47
CA ALA A 105 7.72 -11.67 -9.99
C ALA A 105 8.64 -12.87 -9.71
N ALA A 106 8.57 -13.42 -8.50
CA ALA A 106 9.34 -14.60 -8.11
C ALA A 106 8.92 -15.83 -8.92
N THR A 107 7.62 -16.02 -9.16
CA THR A 107 7.12 -17.10 -10.03
C THR A 107 7.73 -16.97 -11.42
N TYR A 108 7.68 -15.78 -12.04
CA TYR A 108 8.32 -15.55 -13.34
C TYR A 108 9.83 -15.85 -13.31
N ALA A 109 10.53 -15.46 -12.24
CA ALA A 109 11.97 -15.70 -12.10
C ALA A 109 12.37 -17.19 -12.10
N ILE A 110 11.46 -18.08 -11.70
CA ILE A 110 11.73 -19.52 -11.57
C ILE A 110 11.17 -20.31 -12.75
N THR A 111 10.04 -19.88 -13.33
CA THR A 111 9.33 -20.67 -14.35
C THR A 111 9.36 -20.04 -15.74
N SER A 112 9.92 -18.83 -15.87
CA SER A 112 9.86 -18.02 -17.10
C SER A 112 8.44 -17.76 -17.60
N PHE A 113 7.44 -17.91 -16.74
CA PHE A 113 6.03 -17.86 -17.13
C PHE A 113 5.54 -16.42 -17.27
N GLU A 114 5.37 -15.96 -18.51
CA GLU A 114 5.13 -14.55 -18.86
C GLU A 114 3.88 -13.93 -18.21
N ILE A 115 2.81 -14.71 -17.98
CA ILE A 115 1.61 -14.19 -17.32
C ILE A 115 1.95 -13.73 -15.90
N ALA A 116 2.86 -14.41 -15.19
CA ALA A 116 3.28 -14.01 -13.86
C ALA A 116 4.00 -12.65 -13.88
N LEU A 117 4.81 -12.38 -14.92
CA LEU A 117 5.45 -11.09 -15.13
C LEU A 117 4.40 -9.98 -15.36
N ILE A 118 3.42 -10.22 -16.23
CA ILE A 118 2.34 -9.28 -16.53
C ILE A 118 1.55 -8.93 -15.26
N ILE A 119 1.19 -9.93 -14.46
CA ILE A 119 0.48 -9.70 -13.20
C ILE A 119 1.32 -8.86 -12.23
N SER A 120 2.61 -9.17 -12.08
CA SER A 120 3.50 -8.38 -11.23
C SER A 120 3.59 -6.91 -11.70
N ALA A 121 3.74 -6.68 -13.00
CA ALA A 121 3.80 -5.35 -13.58
C ALA A 121 2.50 -4.56 -13.40
N LEU A 122 1.33 -5.21 -13.55
CA LEU A 122 0.03 -4.59 -13.29
C LEU A 122 -0.12 -4.20 -11.82
N LEU A 123 0.25 -5.07 -10.88
CA LEU A 123 0.16 -4.77 -9.45
C LEU A 123 1.16 -3.68 -9.03
N PHE A 124 2.35 -3.64 -9.65
CA PHE A 124 3.28 -2.52 -9.51
C PHE A 124 2.65 -1.20 -9.98
N ALA A 125 2.00 -1.18 -11.14
CA ALA A 125 1.29 0.00 -11.63
C ALA A 125 0.15 0.42 -10.69
N VAL A 126 -0.59 -0.54 -10.12
CA VAL A 126 -1.60 -0.26 -9.08
C VAL A 126 -0.94 0.42 -7.88
N LEU A 127 0.14 -0.13 -7.32
CA LEU A 127 0.87 0.51 -6.21
C LEU A 127 1.32 1.92 -6.56
N PHE A 128 1.86 2.13 -7.76
CA PHE A 128 2.29 3.44 -8.23
C PHE A 128 1.15 4.47 -8.19
N VAL A 129 -0.04 4.08 -8.66
CA VAL A 129 -1.24 4.93 -8.63
C VAL A 129 -1.72 5.17 -7.19
N LEU A 130 -1.48 4.24 -6.26
CA LEU A 130 -1.90 4.36 -4.86
C LEU A 130 -1.11 5.38 -4.04
N LYS A 131 -0.03 5.98 -4.56
CA LYS A 131 0.81 7.01 -3.90
C LYS A 131 0.06 7.90 -2.89
N PRO A 132 0.49 7.96 -1.62
CA PRO A 132 -0.20 8.72 -0.58
C PRO A 132 -0.06 10.23 -0.83
N SER A 133 -1.13 10.99 -0.60
CA SER A 133 -1.10 12.45 -0.74
C SER A 133 -2.11 13.16 0.17
N PRO A 134 -1.84 14.42 0.58
CA PRO A 134 -2.80 15.22 1.34
C PRO A 134 -4.15 15.36 0.60
N LYS A 135 -4.11 15.48 -0.73
CA LYS A 135 -5.33 15.55 -1.57
C LYS A 135 -6.17 14.27 -1.44
N LYS A 136 -5.54 13.10 -1.42
CA LYS A 136 -6.26 11.82 -1.23
C LYS A 136 -6.81 11.68 0.19
N LEU A 137 -6.06 12.11 1.20
CA LEU A 137 -6.54 12.14 2.59
C LEU A 137 -7.81 12.98 2.73
N LYS A 138 -7.81 14.21 2.18
CA LYS A 138 -8.96 15.13 2.20
C LYS A 138 -10.19 14.60 1.44
N LYS A 139 -10.02 13.65 0.53
CA LYS A 139 -11.13 12.95 -0.15
C LYS A 139 -11.70 11.79 0.67
N VAL A 140 -10.90 11.24 1.59
CA VAL A 140 -11.30 10.09 2.42
C VAL A 140 -12.06 10.53 3.66
N PHE A 141 -11.65 11.64 4.28
CA PHE A 141 -12.30 12.18 5.47
C PHE A 141 -12.84 13.59 5.22
N ASP A 142 -13.97 13.89 5.86
CA ASP A 142 -14.52 15.23 5.91
C ASP A 142 -13.74 16.06 6.95
N PHE A 143 -12.91 16.97 6.48
CA PHE A 143 -12.18 17.93 7.31
C PHE A 143 -12.89 19.28 7.26
N SER A 144 -13.03 19.90 8.41
CA SER A 144 -13.48 21.30 8.51
C SER A 144 -12.44 22.27 7.90
N PRO A 145 -12.84 23.47 7.46
CA PRO A 145 -11.93 24.45 6.86
C PRO A 145 -10.74 24.81 7.76
N THR A 146 -10.96 24.85 9.08
CA THR A 146 -9.91 25.13 10.08
C THR A 146 -8.92 23.97 10.20
N GLU A 147 -9.37 22.71 10.14
CA GLU A 147 -8.49 21.55 10.10
C GLU A 147 -7.66 21.52 8.81
N ILE A 148 -8.27 21.85 7.66
CA ILE A 148 -7.58 21.94 6.37
C ILE A 148 -6.47 22.98 6.43
N ALA A 149 -6.76 24.17 6.95
CA ALA A 149 -5.77 25.24 7.10
C ALA A 149 -4.58 24.80 7.97
N ARG A 150 -4.85 24.04 9.05
CA ARG A 150 -3.81 23.50 9.95
C ARG A 150 -2.95 22.42 9.27
N ILE A 151 -3.55 21.55 8.46
CA ILE A 151 -2.83 20.53 7.69
C ILE A 151 -1.92 21.17 6.64
N ASP A 152 -2.40 22.23 5.98
CA ASP A 152 -1.65 22.91 4.92
C ASP A 152 -0.53 23.80 5.47
N SER A 153 -0.78 24.51 6.58
CA SER A 153 0.26 25.28 7.29
C SER A 153 1.32 24.38 7.93
N GLY A 154 0.93 23.18 8.37
CA GLY A 154 1.76 22.28 9.17
C GLY A 154 1.89 22.72 10.63
N THR A 155 0.99 23.59 11.10
CA THR A 155 0.91 24.02 12.51
C THR A 155 0.04 23.09 13.36
N ASP A 156 -0.45 21.99 12.79
CA ASP A 156 -1.09 20.92 13.52
C ASP A 156 -0.07 20.18 14.39
N GLN A 157 -0.15 20.36 15.71
CA GLN A 157 0.46 19.41 16.62
C GLN A 157 -0.43 18.16 16.64
N ILE A 158 0.05 17.07 16.06
CA ILE A 158 -0.54 15.75 16.28
C ILE A 158 -0.30 15.43 17.76
N VAL A 159 -1.25 15.80 18.62
CA VAL A 159 -1.23 15.40 20.04
C VAL A 159 -1.36 13.89 20.03
N THR A 160 -0.23 13.23 20.23
CA THR A 160 -0.18 11.79 20.35
C THR A 160 -0.65 11.50 21.77
N LYS A 161 -1.55 10.53 21.99
CA LYS A 161 -2.19 10.20 23.28
C LYS A 161 -1.25 10.14 24.51
N LYS A 162 0.07 10.14 24.35
CA LYS A 162 1.08 10.20 25.41
C LYS A 162 0.94 11.43 26.32
N ASP A 163 0.37 12.54 25.86
CA ASP A 163 0.19 13.76 26.69
C ASP A 163 -1.08 13.78 27.55
N LEU A 164 -2.01 12.84 27.37
CA LEU A 164 -3.22 12.73 28.21
C LEU A 164 -3.00 11.83 29.43
N SER A 165 -1.97 10.99 29.41
CA SER A 165 -1.59 10.12 30.54
C SER A 165 -0.87 10.88 31.66
N GLY A 166 -0.33 12.07 31.39
CA GLY A 166 0.39 12.89 32.38
C GLY A 166 -0.49 13.89 33.13
N LYS A 167 -1.78 13.98 32.81
CA LYS A 167 -2.73 14.93 33.42
C LYS A 167 -3.82 14.28 34.27
N LEU A 168 -3.77 12.96 34.46
CA LEU A 168 -4.67 12.21 35.35
C LEU A 168 -4.00 11.79 36.68
N THR A 169 -2.78 12.26 36.93
CA THR A 169 -2.00 12.01 38.16
C THR A 169 -1.47 13.30 38.80
N ALA A 170 -2.15 14.43 38.58
CA ALA A 170 -1.84 15.69 39.26
C ALA A 170 -3.11 16.22 39.92
#